data_AF-A0A0B2SKL4-F1
#
_entry.id   AF-A0A0B2SKL4-F1
#
_cell.length_a   1.000
_cell.length_b   1.000
_cell.length_c   1.000
_cell.angle_alpha   90.00
_cell.angle_beta   90.00
_cell.angle_gamma   90.00
#
_symmetry.space_group_name_H-M   'P 1'
#
loop_
_entity.id
_entity.type
_entity.pdbx_description
1 polymer ?
#
loop_
_entity_poly.entity_id
_entity_poly.type
_entity_poly.pdbx_seq_one_letter_code
_entity_poly.pdbx_strand_id
1 'polypeptide(L)'
;MDIVGPELSEPANTISSFKLSGLLETAIRASNAQYDDPDILDRLRVKMMPHESGDRGWDVFSLEYDARVPLDTVFTESVMTRYLRIFNFLWKLRRVEHALTGAWKTMKPNCITSNSFTRLQHAVKMQLVSTLRRCQVLWVEINHFISNLQYYIMFEVLEVSWSNFLAEMELAKDLDDLLAAHEKYLHSIVEKSLLGELSQSLYKSLFVIFDLILRFRSRADRLYEGIHELQARITESSISSRDQNKSRSQKQLSEKSAEQGSWIADGRKALTQRAGEFLRNMEQDLDAIAKEYSSLQEGFISQLPVQQHVDLKFLFFRLDFNEFYRRLCPSM
;
A
#
# COMPACT_ATOMS: atom_id res chain seq x y z
N MET A 1 5.52 11.32 1.34
CA MET A 1 4.41 10.36 1.56
C MET A 1 3.63 10.70 2.81
N ASP A 2 4.20 10.64 4.01
CA ASP A 2 3.45 10.88 5.26
C ASP A 2 2.85 12.30 5.36
N ILE A 3 3.62 13.33 4.98
CA ILE A 3 3.19 14.74 5.03
C ILE A 3 2.07 15.01 4.03
N VAL A 4 2.19 14.47 2.82
CA VAL A 4 1.32 14.78 1.67
C VAL A 4 0.11 13.84 1.58
N GLY A 5 0.16 12.70 2.29
CA GLY A 5 -0.85 11.64 2.18
C GLY A 5 -2.28 12.04 2.53
N PRO A 6 -2.53 12.87 3.57
CA PRO A 6 -3.87 13.37 3.86
C PRO A 6 -4.47 14.17 2.70
N GLU A 7 -3.69 15.07 2.11
CA GLU A 7 -4.12 15.89 0.96
C GLU A 7 -4.36 15.04 -0.29
N LEU A 8 -3.49 14.09 -0.58
CA LEU A 8 -3.64 13.25 -1.79
C LEU A 8 -4.78 12.25 -1.68
N SER A 9 -5.30 12.01 -0.48
CA SER A 9 -6.46 11.15 -0.25
C SER A 9 -7.78 11.84 -0.60
N GLU A 10 -7.78 13.16 -0.74
CA GLU A 10 -8.91 13.95 -1.24
C GLU A 10 -9.10 13.76 -2.76
N PRO A 11 -10.32 14.04 -3.30
CA PRO A 11 -10.54 14.06 -4.74
C PRO A 11 -9.65 15.11 -5.43
N ALA A 12 -9.17 14.80 -6.62
CA ALA A 12 -8.22 15.66 -7.36
C ALA A 12 -8.71 17.11 -7.53
N ASN A 13 -10.03 17.30 -7.68
CA ASN A 13 -10.66 18.61 -7.87
C ASN A 13 -10.50 19.57 -6.68
N THR A 14 -10.27 19.08 -5.46
CA THR A 14 -10.14 19.94 -4.26
C THR A 14 -8.69 20.30 -3.96
N ILE A 15 -7.73 19.67 -4.64
CA ILE A 15 -6.32 19.76 -4.30
C ILE A 15 -5.69 20.96 -4.99
N SER A 16 -5.09 21.84 -4.18
CA SER A 16 -4.34 23.00 -4.68
C SER A 16 -2.88 22.66 -4.92
N SER A 17 -2.39 22.92 -6.13
CA SER A 17 -0.96 22.82 -6.47
C SER A 17 -0.09 23.68 -5.54
N PHE A 18 -0.55 24.88 -5.16
CA PHE A 18 0.18 25.75 -4.23
C PHE A 18 0.38 25.11 -2.86
N LYS A 19 -0.65 24.43 -2.35
CA LYS A 19 -0.58 23.72 -1.07
C LYS A 19 0.43 22.57 -1.14
N LEU A 20 0.39 21.80 -2.22
CA LEU A 20 1.35 20.71 -2.44
C LEU A 20 2.79 21.22 -2.56
N SER A 21 3.03 22.35 -3.22
CA SER A 21 4.35 22.98 -3.26
C SER A 21 4.85 23.38 -1.86
N GLY A 22 3.98 23.94 -1.01
CA GLY A 22 4.33 24.21 0.39
C GLY A 22 4.68 22.94 1.19
N LEU A 23 4.00 21.82 0.92
CA LEU A 23 4.32 20.53 1.53
C LEU A 23 5.62 19.94 0.98
N LEU A 24 5.94 20.15 -0.30
CA LEU A 24 7.22 19.76 -0.89
C LEU A 24 8.38 20.51 -0.21
N GLU A 25 8.27 21.83 -0.07
CA GLU A 25 9.25 22.64 0.66
C GLU A 25 9.47 22.16 2.10
N THR A 26 8.36 21.85 2.79
CA THR A 26 8.42 21.30 4.15
C THR A 26 9.14 19.95 4.17
N ALA A 27 8.89 19.09 3.18
CA ALA A 27 9.55 17.79 3.06
C ALA A 27 11.04 17.91 2.74
N ILE A 28 11.43 18.86 1.87
CA ILE A 28 12.83 19.15 1.54
C ILE A 28 13.57 19.55 2.83
N ARG A 29 13.05 20.54 3.56
CA ARG A 29 13.64 21.02 4.83
C ARG A 29 13.69 19.96 5.93
N ALA A 30 12.74 19.04 5.95
CA ALA A 30 12.71 17.93 6.91
C ALA A 30 13.64 16.76 6.53
N SER A 31 14.26 16.81 5.36
CA SER A 31 15.12 15.74 4.83
C SER A 31 16.57 16.20 4.68
N ASN A 32 17.46 15.28 4.31
CA ASN A 32 18.84 15.63 3.96
C ASN A 32 18.96 16.34 2.60
N ALA A 33 17.88 16.39 1.81
CA ALA A 33 17.87 17.14 0.54
C ALA A 33 18.03 18.65 0.75
N GLN A 34 17.84 19.15 1.98
CA GLN A 34 18.11 20.57 2.30
C GLN A 34 19.58 20.98 2.08
N TYR A 35 20.49 20.01 1.97
CA TYR A 35 21.92 20.25 1.74
C TYR A 35 22.32 20.09 0.27
N ASP A 36 21.38 19.76 -0.61
CA ASP A 36 21.62 19.71 -2.06
C ASP A 36 21.75 21.14 -2.62
N ASP A 37 22.30 21.24 -3.83
CA ASP A 37 22.51 22.54 -4.49
C ASP A 37 21.18 23.31 -4.62
N PRO A 38 21.13 24.60 -4.21
CA PRO A 38 19.92 25.41 -4.34
C PRO A 38 19.38 25.47 -5.78
N ASP A 39 20.23 25.41 -6.81
CA ASP A 39 19.78 25.38 -8.20
C ASP A 39 18.99 24.10 -8.53
N ILE A 40 19.34 22.96 -7.93
CA ILE A 40 18.61 21.70 -8.11
C ILE A 40 17.24 21.78 -7.42
N LEU A 41 17.20 22.35 -6.21
CA LEU A 41 15.96 22.52 -5.44
C LEU A 41 14.98 23.48 -6.14
N ASP A 42 15.48 24.60 -6.66
CA ASP A 42 14.67 25.60 -7.39
C ASP A 42 14.08 25.08 -8.70
N ARG A 43 14.68 24.02 -9.27
CA ARG A 43 14.20 23.36 -10.49
C ARG A 43 13.15 22.28 -10.21
N LEU A 44 13.01 21.81 -8.97
CA LEU A 44 12.02 20.80 -8.61
C LEU A 44 10.65 21.45 -8.36
N ARG A 45 9.63 21.02 -9.09
CA ARG A 45 8.27 21.56 -8.99
C ARG A 45 7.22 20.47 -8.86
N VAL A 46 6.11 20.80 -8.22
CA VAL A 46 4.92 19.93 -8.21
C VAL A 46 4.15 20.14 -9.50
N LYS A 47 3.88 19.06 -10.23
CA LYS A 47 3.03 19.02 -11.42
C LYS A 47 1.78 18.21 -11.14
N MET A 48 0.62 18.77 -11.47
CA MET A 48 -0.64 18.06 -11.43
C MET A 48 -0.97 17.58 -12.84
N MET A 49 -1.18 16.28 -13.01
CA MET A 49 -1.59 15.70 -14.28
C MET A 49 -3.05 16.08 -14.62
N PRO A 50 -3.46 16.02 -15.89
CA PRO A 50 -4.87 16.11 -16.24
C PRO A 50 -5.65 14.98 -15.53
N HIS A 51 -6.80 15.31 -14.95
CA HIS A 51 -7.60 14.37 -14.17
C HIS A 51 -9.07 14.37 -14.58
N GLU A 52 -9.72 13.22 -14.45
CA GLU A 52 -11.14 13.04 -14.73
C GLU A 52 -11.98 13.09 -13.43
N SER A 53 -13.30 13.13 -13.57
CA SER A 53 -14.22 13.11 -12.42
C SER A 53 -14.16 11.75 -11.72
N GLY A 54 -13.42 11.64 -10.64
CA GLY A 54 -13.30 10.42 -9.82
C GLY A 54 -11.87 10.13 -9.34
N ASP A 55 -10.88 10.78 -9.94
CA ASP A 55 -9.47 10.59 -9.57
C ASP A 55 -9.17 11.18 -8.18
N ARG A 56 -8.26 10.50 -7.47
CA ARG A 56 -7.73 11.00 -6.20
C ARG A 56 -6.42 11.74 -6.45
N GLY A 57 -6.03 12.60 -5.53
CA GLY A 57 -4.73 13.30 -5.62
C GLY A 57 -3.54 12.39 -5.84
N TRP A 58 -3.58 11.18 -5.28
CA TRP A 58 -2.54 10.17 -5.47
C TRP A 58 -2.24 9.80 -6.92
N ASP A 59 -3.23 9.87 -7.80
CA ASP A 59 -3.13 9.46 -9.21
C ASP A 59 -2.69 10.63 -10.10
N VAL A 60 -2.87 11.85 -9.60
CA VAL A 60 -2.67 13.11 -10.32
C VAL A 60 -1.34 13.78 -9.95
N PHE A 61 -0.87 13.54 -8.73
CA PHE A 61 0.37 14.10 -8.21
C PHE A 61 1.59 13.61 -9.00
N SER A 62 2.41 14.56 -9.43
CA SER A 62 3.72 14.28 -10.01
C SER A 62 4.76 15.34 -9.63
N LEU A 63 6.02 15.00 -9.81
CA LEU A 63 7.15 15.92 -9.67
C LEU A 63 7.76 16.17 -11.04
N GLU A 64 8.04 17.43 -11.32
CA GLU A 64 8.65 17.88 -12.56
C GLU A 64 9.99 18.55 -12.26
N TYR A 65 10.99 18.25 -13.08
CA TYR A 65 12.29 18.90 -13.02
C TYR A 65 12.42 19.88 -14.18
N ASP A 66 12.59 21.16 -13.87
CA ASP A 66 12.70 22.24 -14.84
C ASP A 66 14.13 22.34 -15.39
N ALA A 67 14.40 21.59 -16.46
CA ALA A 67 15.69 21.54 -17.14
C ALA A 67 15.91 22.76 -18.07
N ARG A 68 15.95 23.97 -17.48
CA ARG A 68 16.26 25.22 -18.18
C ARG A 68 17.63 25.17 -18.86
N VAL A 69 17.80 26.01 -19.89
CA VAL A 69 19.06 26.20 -20.64
C VAL A 69 20.26 26.30 -19.67
N PRO A 70 21.37 25.58 -19.92
CA PRO A 70 21.69 24.79 -21.13
C PRO A 70 21.30 23.30 -21.05
N LEU A 71 20.62 22.86 -19.99
CA LEU A 71 20.36 21.44 -19.74
C LEU A 71 19.25 20.88 -20.65
N ASP A 72 18.43 21.73 -21.25
CA ASP A 72 17.38 21.38 -22.22
C ASP A 72 17.91 20.65 -23.45
N THR A 73 19.17 20.90 -23.81
CA THR A 73 19.86 20.19 -24.91
C THR A 73 19.99 18.68 -24.64
N VAL A 74 20.13 18.29 -23.37
CA VAL A 74 20.24 16.89 -22.93
C VAL A 74 18.87 16.36 -22.49
N PHE A 75 18.14 17.13 -21.69
CA PHE A 75 16.82 16.77 -21.17
C PHE A 75 15.72 17.26 -22.11
N THR A 76 15.68 16.64 -23.28
CA THR A 76 14.61 16.89 -24.27
C THR A 76 13.24 16.49 -23.73
N GLU A 77 12.16 17.01 -24.35
CA GLU A 77 10.78 16.70 -23.94
C GLU A 77 10.48 15.19 -23.99
N SER A 78 11.05 14.45 -24.94
CA SER A 78 10.89 13.01 -25.06
C SER A 78 11.55 12.26 -23.89
N VAL A 79 12.74 12.70 -23.49
CA VAL A 79 13.49 12.20 -22.33
C VAL A 79 12.71 12.46 -21.04
N MET A 80 12.22 13.69 -20.86
CA MET A 80 11.41 14.06 -19.69
C MET A 80 10.11 13.27 -19.59
N THR A 81 9.48 12.96 -20.73
CA THR A 81 8.29 12.09 -20.77
C THR A 81 8.61 10.67 -20.28
N ARG A 82 9.79 10.14 -20.61
CA ARG A 82 10.23 8.82 -20.11
C ARG A 82 10.51 8.85 -18.61
N TYR A 83 11.19 9.89 -18.11
CA TYR A 83 11.38 10.07 -16.67
C TYR A 83 10.05 10.17 -15.92
N LEU A 84 9.10 10.94 -16.44
CA LEU A 84 7.75 11.04 -15.87
C LEU A 84 7.05 9.68 -15.82
N ARG A 85 7.17 8.88 -16.88
CA ARG A 85 6.61 7.52 -16.92
C ARG A 85 7.24 6.60 -15.88
N ILE A 86 8.57 6.63 -15.73
CA ILE A 86 9.30 5.88 -14.71
C ILE A 86 8.89 6.36 -13.31
N PHE A 87 8.84 7.67 -13.08
CA PHE A 87 8.43 8.27 -11.82
C PHE A 87 7.02 7.83 -11.42
N ASN A 88 6.04 7.91 -12.32
CA ASN A 88 4.66 7.52 -12.02
C ASN A 88 4.56 6.03 -11.64
N PHE A 89 5.34 5.17 -12.28
CA PHE A 89 5.44 3.76 -11.89
C PHE A 89 6.02 3.59 -10.49
N LEU A 90 7.18 4.19 -10.21
CA LEU A 90 7.85 4.11 -8.91
C LEU A 90 6.99 4.72 -7.80
N TRP A 91 6.27 5.80 -8.09
CA TRP A 91 5.36 6.46 -7.18
C TRP A 91 4.20 5.55 -6.79
N LYS A 92 3.58 4.87 -7.76
CA LYS A 92 2.51 3.89 -7.50
C LYS A 92 3.02 2.70 -6.69
N LEU A 93 4.21 2.17 -7.03
CA LEU A 93 4.84 1.10 -6.25
C LEU A 93 5.10 1.53 -4.81
N ARG A 94 5.66 2.74 -4.60
CA ARG A 94 5.93 3.31 -3.28
C ARG A 94 4.64 3.58 -2.49
N ARG A 95 3.55 3.97 -3.16
CA ARG A 95 2.21 4.16 -2.54
C ARG A 95 1.68 2.85 -1.98
N VAL A 96 1.79 1.76 -2.74
CA VAL A 96 1.34 0.43 -2.31
C VAL A 96 2.16 -0.07 -1.11
N GLU A 97 3.48 0.07 -1.15
CA GLU A 97 4.37 -0.27 -0.02
C GLU A 97 4.03 0.56 1.24
N HIS A 98 3.81 1.86 1.08
CA HIS A 98 3.41 2.74 2.17
C HIS A 98 2.05 2.32 2.77
N ALA A 99 1.07 1.99 1.92
CA ALA A 99 -0.23 1.48 2.34
C ALA A 99 -0.10 0.17 3.12
N LEU A 100 0.74 -0.77 2.67
CA LEU A 100 1.03 -2.02 3.37
C LEU A 100 1.73 -1.79 4.72
N THR A 101 2.67 -0.85 4.78
CA THR A 101 3.31 -0.45 6.04
C THR A 101 2.30 0.16 7.00
N GLY A 102 1.35 0.95 6.48
CA GLY A 102 0.20 1.45 7.22
C GLY A 102 -0.67 0.31 7.77
N ALA A 103 -0.97 -0.70 6.95
CA ALA A 103 -1.73 -1.90 7.35
C ALA A 103 -1.02 -2.65 8.46
N TRP A 104 0.29 -2.82 8.34
CA TRP A 104 1.06 -3.47 9.40
C TRP A 104 1.01 -2.70 10.72
N LYS A 105 1.12 -1.37 10.68
CA LYS A 105 1.05 -0.51 11.89
C LYS A 105 -0.29 -0.66 12.61
N THR A 106 -1.41 -0.72 11.87
CA THR A 106 -2.74 -0.94 12.44
C THR A 106 -2.92 -2.39 12.91
N MET A 107 -2.29 -3.35 12.22
CA MET A 107 -2.35 -4.77 12.53
C MET A 107 -1.58 -5.21 13.77
N LYS A 108 -0.65 -4.37 14.27
CA LYS A 108 0.26 -4.74 15.35
C LYS A 108 -0.52 -5.34 16.53
N PRO A 109 -0.18 -6.57 16.96
CA PRO A 109 -1.00 -7.38 17.86
C PRO A 109 -1.18 -6.85 19.28
N ASN A 110 -0.53 -5.76 19.65
CA ASN A 110 -0.42 -5.29 21.04
C ASN A 110 -1.72 -4.67 21.60
N CYS A 111 -2.72 -4.36 20.77
CA CYS A 111 -3.97 -3.73 21.21
C CYS A 111 -5.18 -4.69 21.32
N ILE A 112 -5.20 -5.82 20.60
CA ILE A 112 -6.42 -6.66 20.49
C ILE A 112 -6.45 -7.80 21.52
N THR A 113 -5.31 -8.27 22.01
CA THR A 113 -5.21 -9.42 22.92
C THR A 113 -5.31 -9.07 24.41
N SER A 114 -5.39 -7.80 24.79
CA SER A 114 -5.47 -7.40 26.20
C SER A 114 -6.90 -7.50 26.73
N ASN A 115 -7.25 -8.65 27.32
CA ASN A 115 -8.31 -8.92 28.32
C ASN A 115 -9.77 -8.48 28.05
N SER A 116 -10.04 -7.64 27.05
CA SER A 116 -11.34 -7.01 26.77
C SER A 116 -12.34 -7.98 26.12
N PHE A 117 -11.85 -8.90 25.28
CA PHE A 117 -12.68 -9.90 24.59
C PHE A 117 -12.95 -11.18 25.41
N THR A 118 -12.51 -11.25 26.67
CA THR A 118 -12.79 -12.40 27.56
C THR A 118 -14.27 -12.61 27.85
N ARG A 119 -15.10 -11.58 27.64
CA ARG A 119 -16.54 -11.59 27.91
C ARG A 119 -17.41 -11.92 26.69
N LEU A 120 -16.84 -12.05 25.48
CA LEU A 120 -17.61 -12.56 24.35
C LEU A 120 -17.81 -14.06 24.45
N GLN A 121 -18.88 -14.54 23.80
CA GLN A 121 -19.05 -15.97 23.56
C GLN A 121 -17.82 -16.54 22.85
N HIS A 122 -17.43 -17.75 23.26
CA HIS A 122 -16.28 -18.46 22.72
C HIS A 122 -16.27 -18.52 21.19
N ALA A 123 -17.44 -18.75 20.56
CA ALA A 123 -17.58 -18.81 19.11
C ALA A 123 -17.14 -17.51 18.41
N VAL A 124 -17.62 -16.35 18.87
CA VAL A 124 -17.27 -15.04 18.29
C VAL A 124 -15.80 -14.70 18.51
N LYS A 125 -15.23 -15.09 19.66
CA LYS A 125 -13.80 -14.93 19.93
C LYS A 125 -12.95 -15.75 18.96
N MET A 126 -13.31 -17.00 18.71
CA MET A 126 -12.59 -17.84 17.75
C MET A 126 -12.72 -17.31 16.32
N GLN A 127 -13.90 -16.82 15.94
CA GLN A 127 -14.11 -16.18 14.65
C GLN A 127 -13.25 -14.92 14.49
N LEU A 128 -13.18 -14.06 15.51
CA LEU A 128 -12.32 -12.87 15.52
C LEU A 128 -10.85 -13.23 15.30
N VAL A 129 -10.34 -14.21 16.06
CA VAL A 129 -8.95 -14.68 15.92
C VAL A 129 -8.69 -15.25 14.53
N SER A 130 -9.65 -16.01 13.99
CA SER A 130 -9.59 -16.54 12.63
C SER A 130 -9.50 -15.40 11.60
N THR A 131 -10.44 -14.45 11.61
CA THR A 131 -10.47 -13.31 10.68
C THR A 131 -9.19 -12.48 10.74
N LEU A 132 -8.68 -12.21 11.95
CA LEU A 132 -7.41 -11.50 12.14
C LEU A 132 -6.23 -12.26 11.55
N ARG A 133 -6.14 -13.56 11.82
CA ARG A 133 -5.06 -14.39 11.28
C ARG A 133 -5.12 -14.46 9.76
N ARG A 134 -6.31 -14.61 9.17
CA ARG A 134 -6.51 -14.58 7.70
C ARG A 134 -6.01 -13.27 7.11
N CYS A 135 -6.38 -12.15 7.72
CA CYS A 135 -5.94 -10.82 7.29
C CYS A 135 -4.41 -10.70 7.36
N GLN A 136 -3.78 -11.16 8.44
CA GLN A 136 -2.33 -11.15 8.62
C GLN A 136 -1.60 -12.04 7.61
N VAL A 137 -2.10 -13.24 7.34
CA VAL A 137 -1.51 -14.15 6.35
C VAL A 137 -1.55 -13.51 4.97
N LEU A 138 -2.71 -12.98 4.57
CA LEU A 138 -2.86 -12.26 3.29
C LEU A 138 -1.92 -11.05 3.20
N TRP A 139 -1.77 -10.29 4.30
CA TRP A 139 -0.80 -9.19 4.35
C TRP A 139 0.63 -9.68 4.12
N VAL A 140 1.05 -10.79 4.76
CA VAL A 140 2.40 -11.36 4.60
C VAL A 140 2.66 -11.77 3.15
N GLU A 141 1.69 -12.44 2.51
CA GLU A 141 1.78 -12.87 1.11
C GLU A 141 1.94 -11.68 0.16
N ILE A 142 1.07 -10.68 0.30
CA ILE A 142 1.10 -9.45 -0.49
C ILE A 142 2.41 -8.68 -0.25
N ASN A 143 2.82 -8.54 1.01
CA ASN A 143 4.03 -7.80 1.37
C ASN A 143 5.29 -8.49 0.82
N HIS A 144 5.32 -9.82 0.81
CA HIS A 144 6.42 -10.58 0.23
C HIS A 144 6.54 -10.31 -1.28
N PHE A 145 5.43 -10.32 -2.01
CA PHE A 145 5.42 -10.00 -3.45
C PHE A 145 5.93 -8.57 -3.70
N ILE A 146 5.36 -7.57 -3.03
CA ILE A 146 5.72 -6.16 -3.23
C ILE A 146 7.16 -5.87 -2.82
N SER A 147 7.63 -6.42 -1.69
CA SER A 147 9.01 -6.23 -1.25
C SER A 147 9.98 -6.77 -2.28
N ASN A 148 9.77 -7.99 -2.78
CA ASN A 148 10.66 -8.59 -3.80
C ASN A 148 10.65 -7.81 -5.12
N LEU A 149 9.47 -7.35 -5.56
CA LEU A 149 9.35 -6.50 -6.74
C LEU A 149 10.13 -5.19 -6.55
N GLN A 150 10.00 -4.55 -5.39
CA GLN A 150 10.73 -3.33 -5.08
C GLN A 150 12.25 -3.58 -5.04
N TYR A 151 12.70 -4.68 -4.44
CA TYR A 151 14.12 -5.05 -4.44
C TYR A 151 14.65 -5.24 -5.86
N TYR A 152 13.89 -5.91 -6.74
CA TYR A 152 14.26 -6.05 -8.14
C TYR A 152 14.40 -4.69 -8.83
N ILE A 153 13.37 -3.84 -8.74
CA ILE A 153 13.38 -2.52 -9.39
C ILE A 153 14.52 -1.64 -8.86
N MET A 154 14.73 -1.59 -7.54
CA MET A 154 15.78 -0.74 -6.94
C MET A 154 17.18 -1.24 -7.25
N PHE A 155 17.47 -2.51 -6.97
CA PHE A 155 18.85 -3.01 -7.00
C PHE A 155 19.25 -3.63 -8.34
N GLU A 156 18.35 -4.35 -9.01
CA GLU A 156 18.70 -5.03 -10.27
C GLU A 156 18.47 -4.12 -11.49
N VAL A 157 17.49 -3.21 -11.41
CA VAL A 157 17.17 -2.32 -12.52
C VAL A 157 17.83 -0.96 -12.37
N LEU A 158 17.50 -0.20 -11.32
CA LEU A 158 17.96 1.18 -11.17
C LEU A 158 19.47 1.25 -10.86
N GLU A 159 19.94 0.55 -9.83
CA GLU A 159 21.35 0.62 -9.40
C GLU A 159 22.33 0.11 -10.48
N VAL A 160 22.00 -1.02 -11.13
CA VAL A 160 22.82 -1.58 -12.22
C VAL A 160 22.82 -0.66 -13.43
N SER A 161 21.65 -0.14 -13.84
CA SER A 161 21.58 0.78 -14.98
C SER A 161 22.33 2.08 -14.70
N TRP A 162 22.24 2.60 -13.47
CA TRP A 162 22.95 3.81 -13.03
C TRP A 162 24.47 3.61 -13.04
N SER A 163 24.96 2.50 -12.48
CA SER A 163 26.38 2.16 -12.49
C SER A 163 26.94 2.05 -13.92
N ASN A 164 26.18 1.41 -14.82
CA ASN A 164 26.57 1.32 -16.23
C ASN A 164 26.58 2.69 -16.91
N PHE A 165 25.58 3.53 -16.64
CA PHE A 165 25.52 4.88 -17.19
C PHE A 165 26.70 5.73 -16.74
N LEU A 166 27.05 5.70 -15.44
CA LEU A 166 28.22 6.41 -14.93
C LEU A 166 29.51 5.96 -15.61
N ALA A 167 29.70 4.65 -15.80
CA ALA A 167 30.87 4.13 -16.49
C ALA A 167 30.94 4.58 -17.96
N GLU A 168 29.81 4.60 -18.67
CA GLU A 168 29.74 5.07 -20.05
C GLU A 168 29.91 6.60 -20.16
N MET A 169 29.36 7.35 -19.20
CA MET A 169 29.51 8.80 -19.09
C MET A 169 30.98 9.22 -18.89
N GLU A 170 31.74 8.51 -18.05
CA GLU A 170 33.17 8.76 -17.84
C GLU A 170 34.03 8.44 -19.08
N LEU A 171 33.55 7.54 -19.95
CA LEU A 171 34.23 7.16 -21.20
C LEU A 171 33.82 8.01 -22.40
N ALA A 172 32.73 8.77 -22.30
CA ALA A 172 32.19 9.61 -23.37
C ALA A 172 33.17 10.72 -23.74
N LYS A 173 33.42 10.91 -25.04
CA LYS A 173 34.39 11.90 -25.53
C LYS A 173 33.73 13.20 -25.96
N ASP A 174 32.46 13.14 -26.33
CA ASP A 174 31.68 14.27 -26.79
C ASP A 174 30.23 14.19 -26.28
N LEU A 175 29.43 15.18 -26.68
CA LEU A 175 28.03 15.28 -26.26
C LEU A 175 27.17 14.17 -26.87
N ASP A 176 27.48 13.70 -28.08
CA ASP A 176 26.69 12.68 -28.76
C ASP A 176 26.88 11.32 -28.07
N ASP A 177 28.12 11.00 -27.66
CA ASP A 177 28.42 9.83 -26.82
C ASP A 177 27.63 9.88 -25.50
N LEU A 178 27.58 11.05 -24.84
CA LEU A 178 26.82 11.26 -23.60
C LEU A 178 25.32 11.04 -23.81
N LEU A 179 24.75 11.62 -24.88
CA LEU A 179 23.33 11.46 -25.22
C LEU A 179 22.98 9.99 -25.53
N ALA A 180 23.86 9.28 -26.23
CA ALA A 180 23.69 7.86 -26.53
C ALA A 180 23.71 6.99 -25.25
N ALA A 181 24.65 7.25 -24.34
CA ALA A 181 24.72 6.58 -23.05
C ALA A 181 23.47 6.85 -22.20
N HIS A 182 22.97 8.09 -22.21
CA HIS A 182 21.77 8.48 -21.46
C HIS A 182 20.49 7.85 -22.02
N GLU A 183 20.37 7.79 -23.34
CA GLU A 183 19.26 7.12 -24.01
C GLU A 183 19.25 5.61 -23.71
N LYS A 184 20.42 4.98 -23.73
CA LYS A 184 20.59 3.56 -23.35
C LYS A 184 20.23 3.31 -21.89
N TYR A 185 20.62 4.21 -20.99
CA TYR A 185 20.27 4.16 -19.57
C TYR A 185 18.75 4.16 -19.36
N LEU A 186 18.05 5.12 -19.98
CA LEU A 186 16.60 5.23 -19.88
C LEU A 186 15.89 4.03 -20.50
N HIS A 187 16.34 3.59 -21.67
CA HIS A 187 15.79 2.42 -22.34
C HIS A 187 15.92 1.16 -21.48
N SER A 188 17.10 0.93 -20.89
CA SER A 188 17.34 -0.19 -19.95
C SER A 188 16.38 -0.16 -18.76
N ILE A 189 16.13 1.01 -18.16
CA ILE A 189 15.18 1.13 -17.04
C ILE A 189 13.76 0.85 -17.50
N VAL A 190 13.32 1.42 -18.62
CA VAL A 190 11.95 1.25 -19.13
C VAL A 190 11.67 -0.22 -19.44
N GLU A 191 12.56 -0.90 -20.15
CA GLU A 191 12.37 -2.30 -20.49
C GLU A 191 12.40 -3.20 -19.25
N LYS A 192 13.45 -3.09 -18.41
CA LYS A 192 13.61 -3.95 -17.24
C LYS A 192 12.59 -3.68 -16.14
N SER A 193 12.04 -2.47 -16.05
CA SER A 193 10.94 -2.15 -15.12
C SER A 193 9.57 -2.62 -15.60
N LEU A 194 9.51 -3.43 -16.68
CA LEU A 194 8.27 -3.92 -17.30
C LEU A 194 7.40 -2.79 -17.89
N LEU A 195 7.99 -1.63 -18.19
CA LEU A 195 7.30 -0.49 -18.81
C LEU A 195 7.43 -0.51 -20.34
N GLY A 196 8.11 -1.48 -20.93
CA GLY A 196 8.23 -1.62 -22.39
C GLY A 196 6.89 -1.91 -23.08
N GLU A 197 6.87 -1.79 -24.41
CA GLU A 197 5.70 -2.12 -25.25
C GLU A 197 5.42 -3.62 -25.28
N LEU A 198 6.48 -4.44 -25.20
CA LEU A 198 6.39 -5.90 -25.17
C LEU A 198 5.85 -6.44 -23.83
N SER A 199 5.91 -5.64 -22.76
CA SER A 199 5.49 -6.00 -21.40
C SER A 199 4.16 -5.39 -20.98
N GLN A 200 3.35 -4.88 -21.93
CA GLN A 200 2.09 -4.20 -21.63
C GLN A 200 1.08 -5.06 -20.87
N SER A 201 1.02 -6.37 -21.13
CA SER A 201 0.14 -7.29 -20.39
C SER A 201 0.56 -7.41 -18.93
N LEU A 202 1.85 -7.58 -18.66
CA LEU A 202 2.42 -7.64 -17.31
C LEU A 202 2.22 -6.33 -16.56
N TYR A 203 2.48 -5.20 -17.24
CA TYR A 203 2.27 -3.87 -16.70
C TYR A 203 0.82 -3.67 -16.24
N LYS A 204 -0.15 -4.02 -17.09
CA LYS A 204 -1.57 -3.95 -16.74
C LYS A 204 -1.93 -4.87 -15.58
N SER A 205 -1.45 -6.13 -15.61
CA SER A 205 -1.67 -7.09 -14.53
C SER A 205 -1.13 -6.56 -13.19
N LEU A 206 0.06 -5.98 -13.19
CA LEU A 206 0.69 -5.40 -12.01
C LEU A 206 -0.13 -4.24 -11.43
N PHE A 207 -0.71 -3.39 -12.27
CA PHE A 207 -1.53 -2.27 -11.81
C PHE A 207 -2.86 -2.75 -11.20
N VAL A 208 -3.46 -3.80 -11.77
CA VAL A 208 -4.63 -4.45 -11.16
C VAL A 208 -4.28 -5.02 -9.78
N ILE A 209 -3.09 -5.61 -9.62
CA ILE A 209 -2.59 -6.07 -8.31
C ILE A 209 -2.43 -4.87 -7.36
N PHE A 210 -1.84 -3.75 -7.80
CA PHE A 210 -1.72 -2.55 -6.96
C PHE A 210 -3.07 -2.03 -6.46
N ASP A 211 -4.07 -1.95 -7.34
CA ASP A 211 -5.42 -1.52 -6.98
C ASP A 211 -6.10 -2.51 -6.01
N LEU A 212 -5.87 -3.81 -6.18
CA LEU A 212 -6.32 -4.83 -5.23
C LEU A 212 -5.70 -4.62 -3.85
N ILE A 213 -4.41 -4.29 -3.78
CA ILE A 213 -3.72 -4.06 -2.50
C ILE A 213 -4.26 -2.82 -1.79
N LEU A 214 -4.59 -1.75 -2.53
CA LEU A 214 -5.23 -0.57 -1.97
C LEU A 214 -6.64 -0.90 -1.45
N ARG A 215 -7.42 -1.73 -2.15
CA ARG A 215 -8.70 -2.26 -1.66
C ARG A 215 -8.51 -3.09 -0.38
N PHE A 216 -7.51 -3.96 -0.36
CA PHE A 216 -7.15 -4.76 0.82
C PHE A 216 -6.84 -3.86 2.02
N ARG A 217 -6.03 -2.80 1.84
CA ARG A 217 -5.75 -1.81 2.90
C ARG A 217 -7.04 -1.21 3.47
N SER A 218 -7.97 -0.77 2.62
CA SER A 218 -9.25 -0.21 3.09
C SER A 218 -10.09 -1.23 3.87
N ARG A 219 -10.09 -2.51 3.47
CA ARG A 219 -10.79 -3.58 4.20
C ARG A 219 -10.11 -3.92 5.52
N ALA A 220 -8.78 -3.94 5.55
CA ALA A 220 -8.03 -4.10 6.78
C ALA A 220 -8.35 -2.95 7.75
N ASP A 221 -8.33 -1.70 7.30
CA ASP A 221 -8.66 -0.56 8.17
C ASP A 221 -10.06 -0.68 8.77
N ARG A 222 -11.06 -1.00 7.95
CA ARG A 222 -12.43 -1.23 8.40
C ARG A 222 -12.54 -2.38 9.41
N LEU A 223 -11.78 -3.46 9.24
CA LEU A 223 -11.73 -4.56 10.19
C LEU A 223 -11.26 -4.07 11.56
N TYR A 224 -10.12 -3.37 11.59
CA TYR A 224 -9.51 -2.91 12.83
C TYR A 224 -10.32 -1.79 13.50
N GLU A 225 -10.90 -0.87 12.74
CA GLU A 225 -11.86 0.13 13.24
C GLU A 225 -13.08 -0.55 13.89
N GLY A 226 -13.67 -1.54 13.22
CA GLY A 226 -14.80 -2.30 13.76
C GLY A 226 -14.44 -3.06 15.03
N ILE A 227 -13.22 -3.60 15.13
CA ILE A 227 -12.73 -4.27 16.34
C ILE A 227 -12.57 -3.26 17.49
N HIS A 228 -12.02 -2.08 17.22
CA HIS A 228 -11.91 -1.01 18.21
C HIS A 228 -13.29 -0.54 18.70
N GLU A 229 -14.26 -0.40 17.81
CA GLU A 229 -15.64 -0.05 18.17
C GLU A 229 -16.28 -1.11 19.05
N LEU A 230 -16.13 -2.40 18.69
CA LEU A 230 -16.62 -3.51 19.51
C LEU A 230 -15.98 -3.49 20.90
N GLN A 231 -14.67 -3.24 21.00
CA GLN A 231 -13.96 -3.14 22.26
C GLN A 231 -14.46 -1.96 23.12
N ALA A 232 -14.71 -0.80 22.52
CA ALA A 232 -15.25 0.37 23.21
C ALA A 232 -16.64 0.06 23.79
N ARG A 233 -17.54 -0.51 22.98
CA ARG A 233 -18.91 -0.91 23.40
C ARG A 233 -18.90 -1.93 24.55
N ILE A 234 -17.98 -2.90 24.51
CA ILE A 234 -17.82 -3.89 25.61
C ILE A 234 -17.35 -3.19 26.89
N THR A 235 -16.41 -2.26 26.77
CA THR A 235 -15.87 -1.51 27.91
C THR A 235 -16.95 -0.62 28.55
N GLU A 236 -17.74 0.10 27.75
CA GLU A 236 -18.87 0.91 28.22
C GLU A 236 -19.93 0.08 28.95
N SER A 237 -20.31 -1.08 28.38
CA SER A 237 -21.25 -2.01 29.03
C SER A 237 -20.72 -2.54 30.37
N SER A 238 -19.40 -2.57 30.55
CA SER A 238 -18.77 -3.02 31.78
C SER A 238 -18.78 -1.94 32.87
N ILE A 239 -18.60 -0.66 32.50
CA ILE A 239 -18.63 0.48 33.41
C ILE A 239 -20.05 0.68 33.95
N SER A 240 -21.07 0.65 33.08
CA SER A 240 -22.47 0.77 33.48
C SER A 240 -22.89 -0.35 34.45
N SER A 241 -22.39 -1.58 34.25
CA SER A 241 -22.63 -2.69 35.18
C SER A 241 -21.92 -2.53 36.53
N ARG A 242 -20.76 -1.86 36.58
CA ARG A 242 -19.99 -1.60 37.80
C ARG A 242 -20.60 -0.48 38.64
N ASP A 243 -21.06 0.59 37.99
CA ASP A 243 -21.73 1.71 38.67
C ASP A 243 -23.10 1.31 39.23
N GLN A 244 -23.86 0.48 38.50
CA GLN A 244 -25.09 -0.11 39.04
C GLN A 244 -24.81 -1.01 40.24
N ASN A 245 -23.76 -1.82 40.24
CA ASN A 245 -23.40 -2.66 41.39
C ASN A 245 -22.93 -1.86 42.61
N LYS A 246 -22.25 -0.72 42.43
CA LYS A 246 -21.91 0.18 43.55
C LYS A 246 -23.15 0.84 44.17
N SER A 247 -24.13 1.22 43.34
CA SER A 247 -25.41 1.78 43.83
C SER A 247 -26.32 0.72 44.51
N ARG A 248 -26.12 -0.56 44.19
CA ARG A 248 -26.87 -1.70 44.76
C ARG A 248 -26.41 -2.13 46.16
N SER A 249 -25.19 -1.80 46.55
CA SER A 249 -24.67 -2.08 47.90
C SER A 249 -25.39 -1.32 49.01
N GLN A 250 -26.33 -0.42 48.67
CA GLN A 250 -27.02 0.45 49.63
C GLN A 250 -28.56 0.32 49.64
N LYS A 251 -29.16 -0.59 48.85
CA LYS A 251 -30.62 -0.84 48.88
C LYS A 251 -30.97 -2.32 48.68
N GLN A 252 -31.33 -2.99 49.76
CA GLN A 252 -32.03 -4.27 49.74
C GLN A 252 -33.55 -4.08 49.55
N LEU A 253 -34.16 -5.10 48.91
CA LEU A 253 -35.60 -5.41 48.73
C LEU A 253 -36.36 -4.74 47.58
N SER A 254 -36.60 -5.51 46.49
CA SER A 254 -37.92 -5.83 45.93
C SER A 254 -37.82 -6.50 44.54
N GLU A 255 -38.75 -7.39 44.24
CA GLU A 255 -38.83 -8.40 43.17
C GLU A 255 -39.01 -7.89 41.73
N LYS A 256 -38.16 -6.96 41.26
CA LYS A 256 -38.09 -6.55 39.83
C LYS A 256 -36.79 -6.95 39.13
N SER A 257 -36.11 -7.97 39.63
CA SER A 257 -34.78 -8.38 39.17
C SER A 257 -34.77 -9.22 37.88
N ALA A 258 -35.85 -9.92 37.56
CA ALA A 258 -35.90 -10.83 36.40
C ALA A 258 -35.96 -10.08 35.06
N GLU A 259 -36.78 -9.03 34.96
CA GLU A 259 -36.95 -8.28 33.71
C GLU A 259 -35.69 -7.46 33.38
N GLN A 260 -35.09 -6.78 34.36
CA GLN A 260 -33.92 -5.93 34.12
C GLN A 260 -32.63 -6.70 33.79
N GLY A 261 -32.48 -7.92 34.33
CA GLY A 261 -31.43 -8.86 33.92
C GLY A 261 -31.63 -9.38 32.50
N SER A 262 -32.90 -9.53 32.07
CA SER A 262 -33.26 -9.91 30.70
C SER A 262 -32.79 -8.86 29.69
N TRP A 263 -33.07 -7.56 29.89
CA TRP A 263 -32.64 -6.48 28.98
C TRP A 263 -31.11 -6.39 28.81
N ILE A 264 -30.33 -6.59 29.88
CA ILE A 264 -28.86 -6.58 29.82
C ILE A 264 -28.33 -7.85 29.13
N ALA A 265 -28.94 -9.00 29.38
CA ALA A 265 -28.59 -10.24 28.70
C ALA A 265 -28.97 -10.20 27.20
N ASP A 266 -30.09 -9.57 26.86
CA ASP A 266 -30.57 -9.41 25.50
C ASP A 266 -29.72 -8.41 24.71
N GLY A 267 -29.32 -7.30 25.34
CA GLY A 267 -28.35 -6.37 24.78
C GLY A 267 -26.97 -7.00 24.52
N ARG A 268 -26.51 -7.91 25.39
CA ARG A 268 -25.27 -8.68 25.17
C ARG A 268 -25.41 -9.69 24.04
N LYS A 269 -26.55 -10.39 23.94
CA LYS A 269 -26.86 -11.31 22.84
C LYS A 269 -26.91 -10.58 21.50
N ALA A 270 -27.58 -9.44 21.44
CA ALA A 270 -27.64 -8.58 20.26
C ALA A 270 -26.24 -8.07 19.84
N LEU A 271 -25.41 -7.68 20.81
CA LEU A 271 -24.02 -7.27 20.54
C LEU A 271 -23.18 -8.44 19.99
N THR A 272 -23.30 -9.64 20.55
CA THR A 272 -22.58 -10.82 20.04
C THR A 272 -23.06 -11.24 18.66
N GLN A 273 -24.36 -11.12 18.36
CA GLN A 273 -24.90 -11.40 17.05
C GLN A 273 -24.38 -10.40 16.01
N ARG A 274 -24.45 -9.10 16.30
CA ARG A 274 -23.92 -8.04 15.42
C ARG A 274 -22.41 -8.19 15.18
N ALA A 275 -21.65 -8.54 16.22
CA ALA A 275 -20.22 -8.81 16.09
C ALA A 275 -19.94 -10.03 15.20
N GLY A 276 -20.70 -11.12 15.36
CA GLY A 276 -20.58 -12.31 14.52
C GLY A 276 -20.95 -12.05 13.06
N GLU A 277 -22.02 -11.29 12.79
CA GLU A 277 -22.41 -10.88 11.44
C GLU A 277 -21.35 -9.97 10.78
N PHE A 278 -20.83 -8.99 11.52
CA PHE A 278 -19.74 -8.13 11.05
C PHE A 278 -18.49 -8.95 10.67
N LEU A 279 -18.04 -9.83 11.56
CA LEU A 279 -16.85 -10.65 11.32
C LEU A 279 -17.05 -11.62 10.15
N ARG A 280 -18.25 -12.15 9.96
CA ARG A 280 -18.57 -13.03 8.83
C ARG A 280 -18.50 -12.29 7.51
N ASN A 281 -19.05 -11.08 7.46
CA ASN A 281 -18.98 -10.24 6.26
C ASN A 281 -17.51 -9.86 5.95
N MET A 282 -16.73 -9.52 6.98
CA MET A 282 -15.31 -9.22 6.82
C MET A 282 -14.49 -10.43 6.36
N GLU A 283 -14.79 -11.64 6.86
CA GLU A 283 -14.15 -12.87 6.41
C GLU A 283 -14.46 -13.17 4.94
N GLN A 284 -15.72 -13.00 4.51
CA GLN A 284 -16.11 -13.15 3.10
C GLN A 284 -15.39 -12.14 2.20
N ASP A 285 -15.31 -10.88 2.62
CA ASP A 285 -14.58 -9.83 1.90
C ASP A 285 -13.09 -10.16 1.76
N LEU A 286 -12.44 -10.60 2.85
CA LEU A 286 -11.03 -10.99 2.84
C LEU A 286 -10.79 -12.23 1.96
N ASP A 287 -11.71 -13.18 1.95
CA ASP A 287 -11.61 -14.39 1.14
C ASP A 287 -11.79 -14.12 -0.34
N ALA A 288 -12.67 -13.18 -0.69
CA ALA A 288 -12.80 -12.72 -2.07
C ALA A 288 -11.50 -12.07 -2.55
N ILE A 289 -10.90 -11.19 -1.73
CA ILE A 289 -9.63 -10.54 -2.03
C ILE A 289 -8.49 -11.55 -2.12
N ALA A 290 -8.42 -12.52 -1.20
CA ALA A 290 -7.38 -13.54 -1.22
C ALA A 290 -7.44 -14.38 -2.51
N LYS A 291 -8.64 -14.83 -2.91
CA LYS A 291 -8.82 -15.60 -4.15
C LYS A 291 -8.47 -14.78 -5.40
N GLU A 292 -8.90 -13.53 -5.45
CA GLU A 292 -8.59 -12.61 -6.53
C GLU A 292 -7.07 -12.37 -6.61
N TYR A 293 -6.42 -12.15 -5.46
CA TYR A 293 -4.97 -11.97 -5.37
C TYR A 293 -4.20 -13.20 -5.84
N SER A 294 -4.53 -14.41 -5.37
CA SER A 294 -3.86 -15.64 -5.79
C SER A 294 -3.97 -15.85 -7.30
N SER A 295 -5.17 -15.64 -7.88
CA SER A 295 -5.37 -15.77 -9.32
C SER A 295 -4.56 -14.75 -10.14
N LEU A 296 -4.53 -13.48 -9.69
CA LEU A 296 -3.74 -12.44 -10.36
C LEU A 296 -2.24 -12.70 -10.23
N GLN A 297 -1.79 -13.16 -9.07
CA GLN A 297 -0.39 -13.47 -8.83
C GLN A 297 0.08 -14.66 -9.66
N GLU A 298 -0.69 -15.74 -9.73
CA GLU A 298 -0.41 -16.90 -10.60
C GLU A 298 -0.40 -16.48 -12.08
N GLY A 299 -1.36 -15.64 -12.49
CA GLY A 299 -1.41 -15.06 -13.83
C GLY A 299 -0.21 -14.18 -14.15
N PHE A 300 0.29 -13.41 -13.18
CA PHE A 300 1.49 -12.60 -13.34
C PHE A 300 2.76 -13.47 -13.43
N ILE A 301 2.92 -14.44 -12.53
CA ILE A 301 4.10 -15.32 -12.48
C ILE A 301 4.19 -16.18 -13.75
N SER A 302 3.08 -16.70 -14.27
CA SER A 302 3.06 -17.49 -15.52
C SER A 302 3.46 -16.70 -16.76
N GLN A 303 3.28 -15.37 -16.75
CA GLN A 303 3.67 -14.50 -17.85
C GLN A 303 5.15 -14.11 -17.82
N LEU A 304 5.84 -14.23 -16.67
CA LEU A 304 7.25 -13.83 -16.54
C LEU A 304 8.20 -14.63 -17.48
N PRO A 305 8.13 -15.97 -17.57
CA PRO A 305 9.01 -16.75 -18.46
C PRO A 305 8.78 -16.49 -19.95
N VAL A 306 7.62 -15.96 -20.33
CA VAL A 306 7.26 -15.65 -21.72
C VAL A 306 7.99 -14.40 -22.23
N GLN A 307 8.45 -13.53 -21.32
CA GLN A 307 9.18 -12.31 -21.67
C GLN A 307 10.64 -12.66 -22.00
N GLN A 308 10.95 -12.87 -23.28
CA GLN A 308 12.30 -13.22 -23.73
C GLN A 308 13.22 -12.01 -23.92
N HIS A 309 12.66 -10.79 -24.01
CA HIS A 309 13.41 -9.55 -24.24
C HIS A 309 14.05 -8.97 -22.97
N VAL A 310 13.65 -9.43 -21.78
CA VAL A 310 14.22 -9.00 -20.50
C VAL A 310 14.65 -10.23 -19.70
N ASP A 311 15.82 -10.18 -19.08
CA ASP A 311 16.24 -11.23 -18.15
C ASP A 311 15.48 -11.12 -16.82
N LEU A 312 14.29 -11.73 -16.78
CA LEU A 312 13.43 -11.80 -15.59
C LEU A 312 13.71 -13.01 -14.72
N LYS A 313 14.75 -13.81 -15.01
CA LYS A 313 15.07 -15.02 -14.24
C LYS A 313 15.34 -14.72 -12.78
N PHE A 314 16.01 -13.60 -12.50
CA PHE A 314 16.27 -13.15 -11.13
C PHE A 314 15.00 -12.72 -10.40
N LEU A 315 14.10 -11.99 -11.06
CA LEU A 315 12.80 -11.62 -10.49
C LEU A 315 11.97 -12.87 -10.20
N PHE A 316 11.88 -13.78 -11.16
CA PHE A 316 11.18 -15.06 -11.00
C PHE A 316 11.75 -15.88 -9.85
N PHE A 317 13.07 -16.01 -9.77
CA PHE A 317 13.75 -16.71 -8.68
C PHE A 317 13.50 -16.06 -7.32
N ARG A 318 13.48 -14.73 -7.21
CA ARG A 318 13.19 -14.05 -5.94
C ARG A 318 11.73 -14.19 -5.52
N LEU A 319 10.81 -14.12 -6.47
CA LEU A 319 9.37 -14.28 -6.20
C LEU A 319 9.03 -15.71 -5.78
N ASP A 320 9.74 -16.72 -6.30
CA ASP A 320 9.55 -18.13 -5.94
C ASP A 320 10.78 -18.75 -5.28
N PHE A 321 11.47 -17.99 -4.41
CA PHE A 321 12.72 -18.46 -3.77
C PHE A 321 12.50 -19.74 -2.96
N ASN A 322 11.33 -19.88 -2.32
CA ASN A 322 10.96 -21.05 -1.52
C ASN A 322 10.26 -22.16 -2.31
N GLU A 323 10.16 -22.03 -3.65
CA GLU A 323 9.41 -22.93 -4.54
C GLU A 323 7.93 -23.10 -4.14
N PHE A 324 7.38 -22.12 -3.43
CA PHE A 324 6.00 -22.15 -2.98
C PHE A 324 5.05 -22.23 -4.18
N TYR A 325 5.32 -21.44 -5.23
CA TYR A 325 4.47 -21.37 -6.42
C TYR A 325 4.70 -22.55 -7.36
N ARG A 326 5.95 -23.01 -7.54
CA ARG A 326 6.25 -24.27 -8.26
C ARG A 326 5.56 -25.50 -7.67
N ARG A 327 5.35 -25.54 -6.35
CA ARG A 327 4.62 -26.64 -5.68
C ARG A 327 3.11 -26.56 -5.87
N LEU A 328 2.55 -25.37 -6.05
CA LEU A 328 1.13 -25.16 -6.33
C LEU A 328 0.78 -25.38 -7.81
N CYS A 329 1.71 -25.12 -8.73
CA CYS A 329 1.55 -25.35 -10.16
C CYS A 329 2.76 -26.11 -10.74
N PRO A 330 2.74 -27.45 -10.76
CA PRO A 330 3.85 -28.27 -11.28
C PRO A 330 4.05 -28.16 -12.80
N SER A 331 3.25 -27.34 -13.51
CA SER A 331 3.35 -27.11 -14.96
C SER A 331 4.04 -25.78 -15.32
N MET A 332 4.59 -25.04 -14.36
CA MET A 332 5.35 -23.79 -14.56
C MET A 332 6.84 -24.00 -14.81
#